data_AF-A0A529HZG9-F1
#
_entry.id   AF-A0A529HZG9-F1
#
_cell.length_a   1.000
_cell.length_b   1.000
_cell.length_c   1.000
_cell.angle_alpha   90.00
_cell.angle_beta   90.00
_cell.angle_gamma   90.00
#
_symmetry.space_group_name_H-M   'P 1'
#
loop_
_entity.id
_entity.type
_entity.pdbx_description
1 polymer ?
#
loop_
_entity_poly.entity_id
_entity_poly.type
_entity_poly.pdbx_seq_one_letter_code
_entity_poly.pdbx_strand_id
1 'polypeptide(L)'
;IHDAATKGDVAAITAALDAGAGVDESDGKATPLYLAVKSGHFAAAKLLMDRGADVNAAPTPLLGPALMPALAKRRIDLIKLLLDGGANPNSKRSRENAIHIAVNLGCLDCVRALVEAGADVNAKTKDGKTPLHLAKFKGLREIADYLMSHGVILPTPSPISMKLATADIEKGRTSFTRLCAGCHNVEPQGGTKTGPNLWSVVGRDKASMTKMRYSDTLLGWEGVWTYEDLNKYLLEPMVTTPGVYMEMPGVPDETERVNLIAYLHTLSDKPIPLP
;
A
#
# COMPACT_ATOMS: atom_id res chain seq x y z
N ILE A 1 2.12 2.00 -38.48
CA ILE A 1 3.11 1.50 -37.49
C ILE A 1 2.46 0.72 -36.33
N HIS A 2 1.29 1.13 -35.84
CA HIS A 2 0.56 0.52 -34.71
C HIS A 2 0.22 -0.97 -34.89
N ASP A 3 -0.26 -1.33 -36.08
CA ASP A 3 -0.58 -2.71 -36.43
C ASP A 3 0.65 -3.62 -36.40
N ALA A 4 1.77 -3.11 -36.92
CA ALA A 4 3.07 -3.78 -36.88
C ALA A 4 3.58 -3.93 -35.44
N ALA A 5 3.46 -2.89 -34.61
CA ALA A 5 3.79 -2.95 -33.20
C ALA A 5 2.94 -3.98 -32.42
N THR A 6 1.64 -4.05 -32.71
CA THR A 6 0.72 -5.02 -32.11
C THR A 6 1.06 -6.46 -32.51
N LYS A 7 1.56 -6.69 -33.73
CA LYS A 7 1.99 -8.00 -34.24
C LYS A 7 3.44 -8.34 -33.89
N GLY A 8 4.22 -7.37 -33.42
CA GLY A 8 5.65 -7.52 -33.16
C GLY A 8 6.51 -7.56 -34.43
N ASP A 9 6.02 -7.03 -35.56
CA ASP A 9 6.72 -7.02 -36.84
C ASP A 9 7.78 -5.92 -36.88
N VAL A 10 8.99 -6.28 -36.44
CA VAL A 10 10.16 -5.39 -36.37
C VAL A 10 10.54 -4.81 -37.74
N ALA A 11 10.38 -5.59 -38.81
CA ALA A 11 10.71 -5.14 -40.17
C ALA A 11 9.72 -4.08 -40.64
N ALA A 12 8.42 -4.30 -40.44
CA ALA A 12 7.40 -3.31 -40.79
C ALA A 12 7.46 -2.05 -39.90
N ILE A 13 7.82 -2.18 -38.62
CA ILE A 13 8.08 -1.01 -37.75
C ILE A 13 9.26 -0.20 -38.30
N THR A 14 10.37 -0.87 -38.63
CA THR A 14 11.56 -0.23 -39.19
C THR A 14 11.24 0.52 -40.47
N ALA A 15 10.61 -0.15 -41.44
CA ALA A 15 10.23 0.47 -42.72
C ALA A 15 9.30 1.67 -42.52
N ALA A 16 8.35 1.60 -41.58
CA ALA A 16 7.45 2.72 -41.31
C ALA A 16 8.18 3.93 -40.71
N LEU A 17 9.08 3.71 -39.74
CA LEU A 17 9.88 4.79 -39.14
C LEU A 17 10.85 5.41 -40.15
N ASP A 18 11.49 4.58 -40.98
CA ASP A 18 12.42 5.04 -42.02
C ASP A 18 11.69 5.84 -43.11
N ALA A 19 10.40 5.54 -43.35
CA ALA A 19 9.50 6.34 -44.20
C ALA A 19 8.95 7.61 -43.53
N GLY A 20 9.35 7.91 -42.29
CA GLY A 20 8.98 9.14 -41.58
C GLY A 20 7.74 9.03 -40.68
N ALA A 21 7.25 7.83 -40.37
CA ALA A 21 6.19 7.68 -39.36
C ALA A 21 6.66 8.21 -37.99
N GLY A 22 5.77 8.86 -37.24
CA GLY A 22 6.08 9.34 -35.90
C GLY A 22 6.23 8.18 -34.91
N VAL A 23 7.37 8.11 -34.20
CA VAL A 23 7.66 7.01 -33.25
C VAL A 23 6.64 6.93 -32.09
N ASP A 24 6.12 8.09 -31.68
CA ASP A 24 5.10 8.24 -30.62
C ASP A 24 3.71 8.60 -31.17
N GLU A 25 3.50 8.49 -32.49
CA GLU A 25 2.19 8.77 -33.09
C GLU A 25 1.12 7.89 -32.41
N SER A 26 0.01 8.46 -31.95
CA SER A 26 -1.08 7.71 -31.32
C SER A 26 -2.15 7.34 -32.33
N ASP A 27 -2.66 6.10 -32.29
CA ASP A 27 -3.82 5.67 -33.11
C ASP A 27 -5.17 6.08 -32.50
N GLY A 28 -5.16 7.01 -31.54
CA GLY A 28 -6.32 7.36 -30.72
C GLY A 28 -6.56 6.40 -29.55
N LYS A 29 -5.79 5.31 -29.43
CA LYS A 29 -5.84 4.36 -28.31
C LYS A 29 -4.53 4.21 -27.57
N ALA A 30 -3.38 4.23 -28.27
CA ALA A 30 -2.06 4.02 -27.69
C ALA A 30 -0.90 4.37 -28.66
N THR A 31 0.29 4.58 -28.09
CA THR A 31 1.55 4.67 -28.85
C THR A 31 1.99 3.27 -29.35
N PRO A 32 2.84 3.19 -30.39
CA PRO A 32 3.38 1.92 -30.87
C PRO A 32 4.10 1.15 -29.75
N LEU A 33 4.88 1.85 -28.90
CA LEU A 33 5.60 1.23 -27.79
C LEU A 33 4.62 0.56 -26.81
N TYR A 34 3.56 1.27 -26.42
CA TYR A 34 2.54 0.72 -25.54
C TYR A 34 1.88 -0.53 -26.13
N LEU A 35 1.57 -0.53 -27.44
CA LEU A 35 0.96 -1.68 -28.13
C LEU A 35 1.92 -2.89 -28.20
N ALA A 36 3.20 -2.67 -28.51
CA ALA A 36 4.22 -3.71 -28.54
C ALA A 36 4.39 -4.37 -27.15
N VAL A 37 4.49 -3.55 -26.10
CA VAL A 37 4.62 -4.03 -24.72
C VAL A 37 3.35 -4.74 -24.26
N LYS A 38 2.17 -4.16 -24.51
CA LYS A 38 0.89 -4.78 -24.19
C LYS A 38 0.72 -6.13 -24.89
N SER A 39 1.26 -6.30 -26.10
CA SER A 39 1.21 -7.56 -26.84
C SER A 39 2.36 -8.52 -26.48
N GLY A 40 3.36 -8.05 -25.75
CA GLY A 40 4.45 -8.88 -25.21
C GLY A 40 5.66 -9.01 -26.15
N HIS A 41 5.82 -8.11 -27.11
CA HIS A 41 6.85 -8.16 -28.15
C HIS A 41 8.10 -7.38 -27.74
N PHE A 42 9.05 -8.07 -27.12
CA PHE A 42 10.31 -7.49 -26.63
C PHE A 42 11.12 -6.80 -27.73
N ALA A 43 11.37 -7.48 -28.86
CA ALA A 43 12.19 -6.93 -29.94
C ALA A 43 11.58 -5.65 -30.55
N ALA A 44 10.25 -5.63 -30.71
CA ALA A 44 9.53 -4.46 -31.18
C ALA A 44 9.59 -3.30 -30.16
N ALA A 45 9.38 -3.58 -28.88
CA ALA A 45 9.48 -2.57 -27.82
C ALA A 45 10.90 -1.98 -27.75
N LYS A 46 11.93 -2.82 -27.79
CA LYS A 46 13.33 -2.39 -27.81
C LYS A 46 13.63 -1.52 -29.01
N LEU A 47 13.23 -1.94 -30.22
CA LEU A 47 13.43 -1.13 -31.43
C LEU A 47 12.77 0.25 -31.29
N LEU A 48 11.53 0.32 -30.82
CA LEU A 48 10.82 1.59 -30.66
C LEU A 48 11.54 2.51 -29.66
N MET A 49 12.03 1.97 -28.54
CA MET A 49 12.84 2.72 -27.57
C MET A 49 14.18 3.17 -28.15
N ASP A 50 14.89 2.31 -28.89
CA ASP A 50 16.14 2.67 -29.58
C ASP A 50 15.92 3.79 -30.62
N ARG A 51 14.69 3.91 -31.14
CA ARG A 51 14.24 4.97 -32.07
C ARG A 51 13.67 6.20 -31.37
N GLY A 52 13.79 6.28 -30.04
CA GLY A 52 13.43 7.45 -29.25
C GLY A 52 11.97 7.54 -28.81
N ALA A 53 11.23 6.43 -28.79
CA ALA A 53 9.87 6.41 -28.22
C ALA A 53 9.87 6.88 -26.77
N ASP A 54 8.93 7.73 -26.39
CA ASP A 54 8.71 8.12 -25.00
C ASP A 54 8.18 6.93 -24.18
N VAL A 55 9.06 6.35 -23.37
CA VAL A 55 8.78 5.22 -22.49
C VAL A 55 7.71 5.53 -21.43
N ASN A 56 7.54 6.81 -21.08
CA ASN A 56 6.61 7.29 -20.08
C ASN A 56 5.28 7.79 -20.67
N ALA A 57 5.13 7.75 -22.00
CA ALA A 57 3.88 8.09 -22.67
C ALA A 57 2.75 7.16 -22.20
N ALA A 58 1.69 7.75 -21.69
CA ALA A 58 0.50 7.04 -21.22
C ALA A 58 -0.67 7.33 -22.16
N PRO A 59 -1.37 6.31 -22.69
CA PRO A 59 -2.51 6.56 -23.56
C PRO A 59 -3.66 7.26 -22.85
N THR A 60 -3.89 6.90 -21.59
CA THR A 60 -4.79 7.61 -20.68
C THR A 60 -4.29 7.45 -19.23
N PRO A 61 -4.70 8.33 -18.30
CA PRO A 61 -4.40 8.13 -16.87
C PRO A 61 -4.92 6.81 -16.29
N LEU A 62 -5.99 6.23 -16.88
CA LEU A 62 -6.58 4.95 -16.46
C LEU A 62 -5.77 3.73 -16.90
N LEU A 63 -4.92 3.87 -17.91
CA LEU A 63 -4.07 2.79 -18.44
C LEU A 63 -2.60 2.95 -18.00
N GLY A 64 -2.13 4.18 -17.86
CA GLY A 64 -0.74 4.49 -17.51
C GLY A 64 0.25 4.15 -18.65
N PRO A 65 1.56 4.30 -18.41
CA PRO A 65 2.59 4.07 -19.42
C PRO A 65 2.81 2.58 -19.70
N ALA A 66 3.65 2.25 -20.68
CA ALA A 66 3.93 0.88 -21.12
C ALA A 66 4.38 -0.06 -19.98
N LEU A 67 4.98 0.48 -18.91
CA LEU A 67 5.32 -0.28 -17.70
C LEU A 67 4.09 -1.00 -17.09
N MET A 68 2.90 -0.42 -17.18
CA MET A 68 1.67 -0.95 -16.58
C MET A 68 1.19 -2.28 -17.20
N PRO A 69 1.01 -2.40 -18.53
CA PRO A 69 0.70 -3.69 -19.13
C PRO A 69 1.84 -4.71 -18.98
N ALA A 70 3.11 -4.30 -18.92
CA ALA A 70 4.23 -5.21 -18.64
C ALA A 70 4.09 -5.84 -17.23
N LEU A 71 3.79 -5.03 -16.22
CA LEU A 71 3.50 -5.48 -14.85
C LEU A 71 2.28 -6.39 -14.78
N ALA A 72 1.16 -5.98 -15.40
CA ALA A 72 -0.08 -6.77 -15.40
C ALA A 72 0.11 -8.18 -15.97
N LYS A 73 1.05 -8.35 -16.91
CA LYS A 73 1.41 -9.63 -17.52
C LYS A 73 2.63 -10.31 -16.89
N ARG A 74 3.23 -9.72 -15.85
CA ARG A 74 4.47 -10.20 -15.18
C ARG A 74 5.63 -10.45 -16.16
N ARG A 75 5.72 -9.66 -17.22
CA ARG A 75 6.77 -9.80 -18.24
C ARG A 75 8.05 -9.13 -17.75
N ILE A 76 8.84 -9.85 -16.95
CA ILE A 76 10.03 -9.31 -16.28
C ILE A 76 11.09 -8.79 -17.26
N ASP A 77 11.20 -9.42 -18.43
CA ASP A 77 12.04 -8.98 -19.53
C ASP A 77 11.65 -7.57 -20.02
N LEU A 78 10.35 -7.35 -20.24
CA LEU A 78 9.82 -6.05 -20.63
C LEU A 78 9.87 -5.02 -19.50
N ILE A 79 9.63 -5.42 -18.26
CA ILE A 79 9.74 -4.53 -17.10
C ILE A 79 11.17 -3.99 -16.99
N LYS A 80 12.17 -4.87 -17.03
CA LYS A 80 13.59 -4.46 -16.97
C LYS A 80 13.97 -3.59 -18.16
N LEU A 81 13.61 -3.99 -19.38
CA LEU A 81 13.84 -3.18 -20.58
C LEU A 81 13.31 -1.75 -20.41
N LEU A 82 12.07 -1.60 -19.94
CA LEU A 82 11.44 -0.29 -19.77
C LEU A 82 12.11 0.53 -18.68
N LEU A 83 12.41 -0.07 -17.52
CA LEU A 83 13.08 0.61 -16.41
C LEU A 83 14.51 1.04 -16.78
N ASP A 84 15.28 0.17 -17.44
CA ASP A 84 16.62 0.48 -17.95
C ASP A 84 16.58 1.59 -19.00
N GLY A 85 15.46 1.68 -19.74
CA GLY A 85 15.19 2.77 -20.68
C GLY A 85 14.57 4.03 -20.07
N GLY A 86 14.54 4.16 -18.75
CA GLY A 86 14.08 5.38 -18.07
C GLY A 86 12.58 5.45 -17.77
N ALA A 87 11.87 4.31 -17.80
CA ALA A 87 10.50 4.27 -17.29
C ALA A 87 10.46 4.66 -15.81
N ASN A 88 9.55 5.56 -15.45
CA ASN A 88 9.38 5.98 -14.07
C ASN A 88 8.84 4.80 -13.23
N PRO A 89 9.60 4.26 -12.26
CA PRO A 89 9.16 3.13 -11.42
C PRO A 89 8.02 3.51 -10.48
N ASN A 90 7.77 4.81 -10.29
CA ASN A 90 6.67 5.37 -9.50
C ASN A 90 5.46 5.76 -10.36
N SER A 91 5.40 5.28 -11.61
CA SER A 91 4.23 5.43 -12.47
C SER A 91 2.98 4.86 -11.81
N LYS A 92 1.83 5.39 -12.23
CA LYS A 92 0.51 4.97 -11.76
C LYS A 92 -0.38 4.55 -12.91
N ARG A 93 -1.27 3.60 -12.65
CA ARG A 93 -2.44 3.34 -13.47
C ARG A 93 -3.67 3.57 -12.61
N SER A 94 -4.56 4.47 -13.04
CA SER A 94 -5.67 4.93 -12.21
C SER A 94 -5.15 5.48 -10.87
N ARG A 95 -5.35 4.76 -9.76
CA ARG A 95 -4.94 5.17 -8.40
C ARG A 95 -3.86 4.28 -7.79
N GLU A 96 -3.32 3.33 -8.55
CA GLU A 96 -2.40 2.32 -8.06
C GLU A 96 -0.99 2.54 -8.63
N ASN A 97 0.03 2.60 -7.77
CA ASN A 97 1.43 2.68 -8.20
C ASN A 97 1.89 1.33 -8.76
N ALA A 98 2.90 1.36 -9.62
CA ALA A 98 3.54 0.17 -10.16
C ALA A 98 3.93 -0.86 -9.07
N ILE A 99 4.49 -0.41 -7.94
CA ILE A 99 4.89 -1.31 -6.85
C ILE A 99 3.69 -1.97 -6.16
N HIS A 100 2.57 -1.26 -5.99
CA HIS A 100 1.34 -1.86 -5.46
C HIS A 100 0.77 -2.93 -6.40
N ILE A 101 0.81 -2.70 -7.72
CA ILE A 101 0.41 -3.70 -8.73
C ILE A 101 1.29 -4.95 -8.60
N ALA A 102 2.61 -4.78 -8.54
CA ALA A 102 3.56 -5.90 -8.40
C ALA A 102 3.30 -6.73 -7.13
N VAL A 103 3.05 -6.07 -5.99
CA VAL A 103 2.69 -6.72 -4.73
C VAL A 103 1.32 -7.41 -4.82
N ASN A 104 0.31 -6.77 -5.41
CA ASN A 104 -1.03 -7.36 -5.56
C ASN A 104 -1.01 -8.62 -6.43
N LEU A 105 -0.10 -8.67 -7.40
CA LEU A 105 0.18 -9.87 -8.19
C LEU A 105 1.01 -10.91 -7.39
N GLY A 106 1.72 -10.53 -6.33
CA GLY A 106 2.66 -11.43 -5.68
C GLY A 106 3.87 -11.76 -6.56
N CYS A 107 4.28 -10.83 -7.42
CA CYS A 107 5.43 -11.00 -8.30
C CYS A 107 6.70 -10.43 -7.62
N LEU A 108 7.47 -11.27 -6.91
CA LEU A 108 8.68 -10.83 -6.22
C LEU A 108 9.71 -10.21 -7.19
N ASP A 109 9.94 -10.82 -8.35
CA ASP A 109 10.89 -10.28 -9.34
C ASP A 109 10.46 -8.92 -9.87
N CYS A 110 9.15 -8.69 -10.04
CA CYS A 110 8.61 -7.38 -10.43
C CYS A 110 8.85 -6.34 -9.33
N VAL A 111 8.65 -6.72 -8.05
CA VAL A 111 8.94 -5.84 -6.90
C VAL A 111 10.43 -5.52 -6.86
N ARG A 112 11.31 -6.50 -7.03
CA ARG A 112 12.77 -6.31 -7.07
C ARG A 112 13.17 -5.30 -8.14
N ALA A 113 12.76 -5.54 -9.39
CA ALA A 113 13.09 -4.65 -10.50
C ALA A 113 12.62 -3.21 -10.25
N LEU A 114 11.40 -3.03 -9.71
CA LEU A 114 10.88 -1.70 -9.39
C LEU A 114 11.68 -1.02 -8.27
N VAL A 115 12.01 -1.74 -7.20
CA VAL A 115 12.78 -1.19 -6.07
C VAL A 115 14.21 -0.86 -6.48
N GLU A 116 14.87 -1.72 -7.26
CA GLU A 116 16.19 -1.49 -7.84
C GLU A 116 16.20 -0.25 -8.75
N ALA A 117 15.10 0.01 -9.46
CA ALA A 117 14.93 1.21 -10.28
C ALA A 117 14.54 2.47 -9.49
N GLY A 118 14.30 2.38 -8.17
CA GLY A 118 13.97 3.53 -7.32
C GLY A 118 12.47 3.74 -7.05
N ALA A 119 11.66 2.67 -7.07
CA ALA A 119 10.28 2.75 -6.60
C ALA A 119 10.22 3.12 -5.10
N ASP A 120 9.28 4.00 -4.74
CA ASP A 120 8.99 4.35 -3.36
C ASP A 120 8.31 3.18 -2.64
N VAL A 121 9.09 2.48 -1.83
CA VAL A 121 8.63 1.36 -0.98
C VAL A 121 7.63 1.78 0.10
N ASN A 122 7.55 3.08 0.41
CA ASN A 122 6.66 3.66 1.41
C ASN A 122 5.42 4.33 0.78
N ALA A 123 5.27 4.23 -0.54
CA ALA A 123 4.16 4.86 -1.26
C ALA A 123 2.81 4.42 -0.67
N LYS A 124 1.90 5.37 -0.47
CA LYS A 124 0.55 5.09 0.03
C LYS A 124 -0.44 5.08 -1.13
N THR A 125 -1.36 4.10 -1.14
CA THR A 125 -2.58 4.19 -1.96
C THR A 125 -3.47 5.31 -1.43
N LYS A 126 -4.55 5.64 -2.15
CA LYS A 126 -5.57 6.59 -1.66
C LYS A 126 -6.14 6.18 -0.29
N ASP A 127 -6.24 4.87 -0.05
CA ASP A 127 -6.76 4.31 1.19
C ASP A 127 -5.67 4.13 2.25
N GLY A 128 -4.46 4.67 2.04
CA GLY A 128 -3.36 4.62 3.01
C GLY A 128 -2.56 3.32 3.05
N LYS A 129 -2.81 2.38 2.12
CA LYS A 129 -2.12 1.08 2.10
C LYS A 129 -0.70 1.22 1.54
N THR A 130 0.30 0.75 2.28
CA THR A 130 1.69 0.64 1.82
C THR A 130 1.93 -0.69 1.07
N PRO A 131 2.98 -0.83 0.25
CA PRO A 131 3.38 -2.10 -0.33
C PRO A 131 3.57 -3.19 0.74
N LEU A 132 4.23 -2.85 1.86
CA LEU A 132 4.44 -3.79 2.95
C LEU A 132 3.13 -4.22 3.62
N HIS A 133 2.18 -3.29 3.78
CA HIS A 133 0.86 -3.63 4.32
C HIS A 133 0.16 -4.67 3.47
N LEU A 134 0.09 -4.44 2.15
CA LEU A 134 -0.53 -5.40 1.22
C LEU A 134 0.19 -6.75 1.22
N ALA A 135 1.52 -6.75 1.25
CA ALA A 135 2.32 -7.98 1.28
C ALA A 135 2.00 -8.82 2.53
N LYS A 136 2.03 -8.19 3.72
CA LYS A 136 1.69 -8.88 4.98
C LYS A 136 0.23 -9.29 5.05
N PHE A 137 -0.70 -8.43 4.63
CA PHE A 137 -2.14 -8.73 4.63
C PHE A 137 -2.48 -9.96 3.78
N LYS A 138 -1.75 -10.16 2.68
CA LYS A 138 -1.92 -11.31 1.77
C LYS A 138 -1.04 -12.52 2.09
N GLY A 139 -0.22 -12.46 3.14
CA GLY A 139 0.71 -13.55 3.50
C GLY A 139 1.88 -13.73 2.52
N LEU A 140 2.23 -12.70 1.75
CA LEU A 140 3.33 -12.73 0.76
C LEU A 140 4.68 -12.53 1.46
N ARG A 141 5.12 -13.55 2.21
CA ARG A 141 6.28 -13.49 3.11
C ARG A 141 7.55 -13.00 2.41
N GLU A 142 7.92 -13.58 1.28
CA GLU A 142 9.17 -13.22 0.58
C GLU A 142 9.17 -11.76 0.11
N ILE A 143 8.02 -11.25 -0.31
CA ILE A 143 7.86 -9.84 -0.71
C ILE A 143 7.92 -8.93 0.53
N ALA A 144 7.29 -9.32 1.63
CA ALA A 144 7.35 -8.56 2.87
C ALA A 144 8.79 -8.47 3.41
N ASP A 145 9.52 -9.59 3.41
CA ASP A 145 10.92 -9.66 3.85
C ASP A 145 11.83 -8.83 2.94
N TYR A 146 11.59 -8.87 1.62
CA TYR A 146 12.31 -8.03 0.66
C TYR A 146 12.03 -6.54 0.91
N LEU A 147 10.77 -6.12 1.03
CA LEU A 147 10.44 -4.70 1.28
C LEU A 147 11.05 -4.20 2.60
N MET A 148 10.98 -5.00 3.67
CA MET A 148 11.57 -4.65 4.97
C MET A 148 13.08 -4.41 4.92
N SER A 149 13.79 -5.10 4.02
CA SER A 149 15.23 -4.91 3.81
C SER A 149 15.58 -3.73 2.90
N HIS A 150 14.59 -3.02 2.35
CA HIS A 150 14.78 -1.99 1.33
C HIS A 150 14.08 -0.67 1.67
N GLY A 151 14.35 -0.11 2.86
CA GLY A 151 13.98 1.28 3.16
C GLY A 151 12.54 1.51 3.60
N VAL A 152 11.83 0.47 4.06
CA VAL A 152 10.55 0.65 4.75
C VAL A 152 10.73 1.51 5.99
N ILE A 153 9.87 2.50 6.16
CA ILE A 153 9.78 3.35 7.34
C ILE A 153 8.51 3.00 8.09
N LEU A 154 8.66 2.61 9.37
CA LEU A 154 7.55 2.39 10.28
C LEU A 154 7.49 3.57 11.28
N PRO A 155 6.51 4.48 11.13
CA PRO A 155 6.37 5.60 12.05
C PRO A 155 6.16 5.11 13.48
N THR A 156 6.80 5.79 14.42
CA THR A 156 6.60 5.59 15.85
C THR A 156 6.17 6.93 16.44
N PRO A 157 4.93 7.07 16.93
CA PRO A 157 4.50 8.31 17.55
C PRO A 157 5.29 8.58 18.83
N SER A 158 5.43 9.86 19.18
CA SER A 158 5.91 10.26 20.50
C SER A 158 5.03 9.67 21.61
N PRO A 159 5.60 9.37 22.79
CA PRO A 159 4.83 8.89 23.92
C PRO A 159 3.66 9.80 24.29
N ILE A 160 2.50 9.21 24.58
CA ILE A 160 1.24 9.93 24.84
C ILE A 160 0.81 9.92 26.30
N SER A 161 1.32 8.96 27.09
CA SER A 161 0.84 8.68 28.46
C SER A 161 0.84 9.90 29.38
N MET A 162 1.87 10.74 29.35
CA MET A 162 1.94 11.99 30.16
C MET A 162 0.87 13.04 29.79
N LYS A 163 0.24 12.94 28.62
CA LYS A 163 -0.80 13.87 28.14
C LYS A 163 -2.20 13.42 28.54
N LEU A 164 -2.37 12.19 29.04
CA LEU A 164 -3.68 11.61 29.33
C LEU A 164 -4.35 12.26 30.56
N ALA A 165 -3.57 12.72 31.54
CA ALA A 165 -4.09 13.29 32.77
C ALA A 165 -4.88 14.60 32.56
N THR A 166 -4.59 15.33 31.48
CA THR A 166 -5.25 16.60 31.12
C THR A 166 -6.19 16.46 29.92
N ALA A 167 -6.45 15.23 29.49
CA ALA A 167 -7.27 14.94 28.31
C ALA A 167 -8.75 15.28 28.52
N ASP A 168 -9.43 15.59 27.42
CA ASP A 168 -10.88 15.82 27.38
C ASP A 168 -11.60 14.49 27.11
N ILE A 169 -12.06 13.84 28.18
CA ILE A 169 -12.72 12.54 28.14
C ILE A 169 -14.01 12.59 27.30
N GLU A 170 -14.74 13.70 27.33
CA GLU A 170 -16.02 13.83 26.62
C GLU A 170 -15.83 13.99 25.11
N LYS A 171 -14.78 14.72 24.70
CA LYS A 171 -14.33 14.68 23.30
C LYS A 171 -13.88 13.28 22.91
N GLY A 172 -13.17 12.57 23.79
CA GLY A 172 -12.75 11.19 23.57
C GLY A 172 -13.91 10.24 23.31
N ARG A 173 -14.98 10.34 24.12
CA ARG A 173 -16.24 9.60 23.95
C ARG A 173 -16.92 9.91 22.61
N THR A 174 -16.91 11.18 22.22
CA THR A 174 -17.44 11.63 20.93
C THR A 174 -16.65 11.03 19.76
N SER A 175 -15.31 11.07 19.83
CA SER A 175 -14.43 10.45 18.83
C SER A 175 -14.63 8.94 18.75
N PHE A 176 -14.76 8.26 19.89
CA PHE A 176 -15.06 6.82 19.93
C PHE A 176 -16.38 6.51 19.22
N THR A 177 -17.45 7.26 19.52
CA THR A 177 -18.78 7.05 18.91
C THR A 177 -18.71 7.17 17.39
N ARG A 178 -17.96 8.15 16.89
CA ARG A 178 -17.81 8.41 15.47
C ARG A 178 -16.93 7.39 14.75
N LEU A 179 -15.84 6.95 15.36
CA LEU A 179 -14.79 6.17 14.70
C LEU A 179 -14.83 4.68 15.02
N CYS A 180 -15.17 4.32 16.25
CA CYS A 180 -14.94 2.99 16.79
C CYS A 180 -16.25 2.23 17.09
N ALA A 181 -17.32 2.90 17.52
CA ALA A 181 -18.57 2.25 17.96
C ALA A 181 -19.29 1.44 16.86
N GLY A 182 -19.00 1.72 15.60
CA GLY A 182 -19.46 0.91 14.47
C GLY A 182 -18.92 -0.53 14.53
N CYS A 183 -17.67 -0.70 14.95
CA CYS A 183 -16.95 -1.97 14.92
C CYS A 183 -16.63 -2.55 16.31
N HIS A 184 -16.72 -1.75 17.38
CA HIS A 184 -16.26 -2.15 18.71
C HIS A 184 -17.34 -1.92 19.77
N ASN A 185 -17.42 -2.85 20.73
CA ASN A 185 -18.13 -2.63 21.99
C ASN A 185 -17.16 -2.08 23.04
N VAL A 186 -17.71 -1.48 24.10
CA VAL A 186 -16.98 -0.94 25.27
C VAL A 186 -17.74 -1.25 26.56
N GLU A 187 -18.36 -2.42 26.64
CA GLU A 187 -19.06 -2.88 27.84
C GLU A 187 -18.44 -4.22 28.28
N PRO A 188 -18.36 -4.53 29.59
CA PRO A 188 -17.71 -5.75 30.07
C PRO A 188 -18.22 -7.05 29.40
N GLN A 189 -19.51 -7.11 29.05
CA GLN A 189 -20.16 -8.30 28.48
C GLN A 189 -20.69 -8.08 27.04
N GLY A 190 -20.35 -6.97 26.36
CA GLY A 190 -20.82 -6.71 25.00
C GLY A 190 -20.11 -7.57 23.94
N GLY A 191 -20.81 -8.13 22.94
CA GLY A 191 -20.17 -9.18 22.10
C GLY A 191 -20.72 -9.62 20.75
N THR A 192 -21.32 -8.76 19.91
CA THR A 192 -21.68 -9.15 18.51
C THR A 192 -21.03 -8.31 17.42
N LYS A 193 -20.13 -7.39 17.78
CA LYS A 193 -19.46 -6.51 16.82
C LYS A 193 -18.32 -7.25 16.09
N THR A 194 -17.93 -6.71 14.94
CA THR A 194 -16.90 -7.28 14.08
C THR A 194 -15.48 -7.16 14.64
N GLY A 195 -15.19 -6.11 15.42
CA GLY A 195 -13.92 -5.88 16.08
C GLY A 195 -13.89 -6.34 17.55
N PRO A 196 -12.69 -6.44 18.15
CA PRO A 196 -12.56 -6.79 19.57
C PRO A 196 -13.25 -5.76 20.46
N ASN A 197 -13.81 -6.20 21.58
CA ASN A 197 -14.31 -5.32 22.63
C ASN A 197 -13.16 -4.50 23.20
N LEU A 198 -13.34 -3.20 23.40
CA LEU A 198 -12.30 -2.29 23.89
C LEU A 198 -12.43 -1.97 25.40
N TRP A 199 -13.36 -2.61 26.11
CA TRP A 199 -13.39 -2.61 27.58
C TRP A 199 -12.10 -3.20 28.15
N SER A 200 -11.51 -2.52 29.13
CA SER A 200 -10.23 -2.86 29.76
C SER A 200 -9.12 -3.10 28.73
N VAL A 201 -9.11 -2.37 27.59
CA VAL A 201 -8.16 -2.66 26.50
C VAL A 201 -6.71 -2.50 26.94
N VAL A 202 -6.36 -1.39 27.59
CA VAL A 202 -5.02 -1.18 28.17
C VAL A 202 -4.85 -2.07 29.39
N GLY A 203 -3.77 -2.85 29.42
CA GLY A 203 -3.50 -3.87 30.43
C GLY A 203 -4.02 -5.28 30.09
N ARG A 204 -4.82 -5.42 29.02
CA ARG A 204 -5.26 -6.74 28.54
C ARG A 204 -4.24 -7.32 27.56
N ASP A 205 -4.09 -8.65 27.59
CA ASP A 205 -3.28 -9.38 26.62
C ASP A 205 -3.67 -9.03 25.18
N LYS A 206 -2.66 -8.80 24.34
CA LYS A 206 -2.87 -8.51 22.93
C LYS A 206 -3.45 -9.74 22.22
N ALA A 207 -4.33 -9.50 21.24
CA ALA A 207 -4.98 -10.54 20.44
C ALA A 207 -5.62 -11.70 21.23
N SER A 208 -6.15 -11.44 22.44
CA SER A 208 -6.55 -12.47 23.39
C SER A 208 -8.04 -12.85 23.40
N MET A 209 -8.91 -12.10 22.72
CA MET A 209 -10.34 -12.38 22.78
C MET A 209 -10.71 -13.62 21.99
N THR A 210 -11.43 -14.54 22.63
CA THR A 210 -11.98 -15.71 21.96
C THR A 210 -12.97 -15.30 20.87
N LYS A 211 -13.05 -16.10 19.79
CA LYS A 211 -13.96 -15.88 18.65
C LYS A 211 -13.72 -14.58 17.87
N MET A 212 -12.56 -13.94 18.04
CA MET A 212 -12.11 -12.83 17.20
C MET A 212 -11.13 -13.31 16.14
N ARG A 213 -11.24 -12.75 14.93
CA ARG A 213 -10.28 -13.00 13.85
C ARG A 213 -9.20 -11.92 13.89
N TYR A 214 -8.03 -12.28 14.42
CA TYR A 214 -6.85 -11.42 14.40
C TYR A 214 -6.02 -11.67 13.14
N SER A 215 -5.35 -10.64 12.65
CA SER A 215 -4.30 -10.76 11.63
C SER A 215 -3.06 -11.40 12.22
N ASP A 216 -2.30 -12.16 11.44
CA ASP A 216 -1.00 -12.74 11.84
C ASP A 216 -0.04 -11.68 12.41
N THR A 217 -0.08 -10.47 11.86
CA THR A 217 0.73 -9.34 12.36
C THR A 217 0.41 -9.00 13.81
N LEU A 218 -0.87 -8.97 14.19
CA LEU A 218 -1.30 -8.63 15.54
C LEU A 218 -1.18 -9.83 16.50
N LEU A 219 -1.33 -11.06 16.00
CA LEU A 219 -1.04 -12.28 16.77
C LEU A 219 0.44 -12.40 17.13
N GLY A 220 1.33 -11.84 16.32
CA GLY A 220 2.76 -11.74 16.63
C GLY A 220 3.12 -10.64 17.64
N TRP A 221 2.16 -9.83 18.11
CA TRP A 221 2.44 -8.86 19.17
C TRP A 221 2.28 -9.53 20.54
N GLU A 222 3.37 -9.60 21.30
CA GLU A 222 3.39 -10.21 22.62
C GLU A 222 3.02 -9.22 23.75
N GLY A 223 2.64 -9.79 24.90
CA GLY A 223 2.34 -9.06 26.13
C GLY A 223 0.97 -8.36 26.13
N VAL A 224 0.83 -7.40 27.04
CA VAL A 224 -0.39 -6.60 27.23
C VAL A 224 -0.37 -5.33 26.41
N TRP A 225 -1.53 -4.77 26.09
CA TRP A 225 -1.63 -3.43 25.52
C TRP A 225 -1.17 -2.36 26.50
N THR A 226 -0.17 -1.58 26.11
CA THR A 226 0.20 -0.33 26.80
C THR A 226 -0.48 0.88 26.15
N TYR A 227 -0.44 2.04 26.81
CA TYR A 227 -0.87 3.30 26.19
C TYR A 227 -0.11 3.61 24.89
N GLU A 228 1.17 3.27 24.85
CA GLU A 228 2.02 3.55 23.69
C GLU A 228 1.79 2.55 22.55
N ASP A 229 1.51 1.29 22.86
CA ASP A 229 1.05 0.31 21.86
C ASP A 229 -0.26 0.77 21.22
N LEU A 230 -1.21 1.22 22.04
CA LEU A 230 -2.50 1.70 21.55
C LEU A 230 -2.36 3.00 20.74
N ASN A 231 -1.50 3.94 21.18
CA ASN A 231 -1.15 5.15 20.45
C ASN A 231 -0.57 4.82 19.06
N LYS A 232 0.41 3.92 19.00
CA LYS A 232 1.03 3.47 17.75
C LYS A 232 0.01 2.81 16.83
N TYR A 233 -0.83 1.93 17.36
CA TYR A 233 -1.84 1.23 16.57
C TYR A 233 -2.90 2.18 16.02
N LEU A 234 -3.33 3.17 16.81
CA LEU A 234 -4.33 4.14 16.40
C LEU A 234 -3.81 5.23 15.45
N LEU A 235 -2.51 5.54 15.42
CA LEU A 235 -1.97 6.61 14.55
C LEU A 235 -2.34 6.43 13.08
N GLU A 236 -1.81 5.37 12.45
CA GLU A 236 -2.08 4.98 11.06
C GLU A 236 -1.85 3.45 10.95
N PRO A 237 -2.83 2.61 11.31
CA PRO A 237 -2.62 1.17 11.52
C PRO A 237 -1.93 0.47 10.34
N MET A 238 -2.29 0.84 9.10
CA MET A 238 -1.71 0.26 7.89
C MET A 238 -0.23 0.61 7.68
N VAL A 239 0.25 1.69 8.30
CA VAL A 239 1.62 2.20 8.16
C VAL A 239 2.46 1.82 9.37
N THR A 240 1.93 2.01 10.58
CA THR A 240 2.65 1.71 11.83
C THR A 240 2.66 0.22 12.16
N THR A 241 1.63 -0.50 11.71
CA THR A 241 1.45 -1.94 11.95
C THR A 241 1.02 -2.68 10.67
N PRO A 242 1.85 -2.70 9.61
CA PRO A 242 1.48 -3.26 8.32
C PRO A 242 1.05 -4.72 8.40
N GLY A 243 -0.05 -5.10 7.73
CA GLY A 243 -0.63 -6.45 7.74
C GLY A 243 -1.82 -6.63 8.70
N VAL A 244 -2.17 -5.62 9.50
CA VAL A 244 -3.37 -5.65 10.34
C VAL A 244 -4.64 -5.61 9.51
N TYR A 245 -5.73 -6.17 10.03
CA TYR A 245 -7.04 -6.10 9.38
C TYR A 245 -7.77 -4.77 9.59
N MET A 246 -7.24 -3.88 10.43
CA MET A 246 -7.76 -2.52 10.58
C MET A 246 -7.30 -1.65 9.40
N GLU A 247 -7.97 -1.80 8.26
CA GLU A 247 -7.73 -1.01 7.04
C GLU A 247 -8.49 0.33 7.04
N MET A 248 -8.50 1.01 8.19
CA MET A 248 -9.08 2.35 8.37
C MET A 248 -7.95 3.35 8.62
N PRO A 249 -8.12 4.65 8.32
CA PRO A 249 -7.06 5.66 8.48
C PRO A 249 -6.51 5.82 9.91
N GLY A 250 -7.17 5.24 10.93
CA GLY A 250 -6.82 5.46 12.32
C GLY A 250 -7.29 6.82 12.81
N VAL A 251 -6.48 7.43 13.67
CA VAL A 251 -6.70 8.72 14.31
C VAL A 251 -5.38 9.50 14.22
N PRO A 252 -5.08 10.18 13.10
CA PRO A 252 -3.77 10.80 12.90
C PRO A 252 -3.50 12.03 13.78
N ASP A 253 -4.55 12.73 14.20
CA ASP A 253 -4.44 13.87 15.12
C ASP A 253 -4.09 13.39 16.54
N GLU A 254 -3.02 13.95 17.11
CA GLU A 254 -2.53 13.53 18.42
C GLU A 254 -3.50 13.91 19.55
N THR A 255 -4.10 15.11 19.50
CA THR A 255 -5.03 15.57 20.54
C THR A 255 -6.29 14.69 20.57
N GLU A 256 -6.80 14.34 19.39
CA GLU A 256 -7.91 13.40 19.28
C GLU A 256 -7.53 12.00 19.80
N ARG A 257 -6.32 11.49 19.50
CA ARG A 257 -5.83 10.24 20.10
C ARG A 257 -5.73 10.30 21.62
N VAL A 258 -5.17 11.38 22.17
CA VAL A 258 -5.05 11.60 23.62
C VAL A 258 -6.44 11.46 24.26
N ASN A 259 -7.42 12.20 23.74
CA ASN A 259 -8.79 12.21 24.26
C ASN A 259 -9.44 10.82 24.14
N LEU A 260 -9.31 10.16 22.98
CA LEU A 260 -9.87 8.83 22.75
C LEU A 260 -9.28 7.78 23.71
N ILE A 261 -7.95 7.77 23.89
CA ILE A 261 -7.27 6.84 24.79
C ILE A 261 -7.66 7.14 26.25
N ALA A 262 -7.77 8.40 26.64
CA ALA A 262 -8.24 8.78 27.97
C ALA A 262 -9.69 8.34 28.23
N TYR A 263 -10.57 8.43 27.24
CA TYR A 263 -11.91 7.87 27.34
C TYR A 263 -11.88 6.35 27.54
N LEU A 264 -11.13 5.62 26.71
CA LEU A 264 -10.96 4.16 26.85
C LEU A 264 -10.36 3.76 28.20
N HIS A 265 -9.52 4.60 28.80
CA HIS A 265 -8.99 4.38 30.14
C HIS A 265 -10.09 4.40 31.22
N THR A 266 -11.14 5.22 31.06
CA THR A 266 -12.30 5.23 31.98
C THR A 266 -13.15 3.96 31.88
N LEU A 267 -12.99 3.20 30.80
CA LEU A 267 -13.71 1.96 30.48
C LEU A 267 -12.89 0.73 30.92
N SER A 268 -12.43 0.70 32.17
CA SER A 268 -11.61 -0.38 32.71
C SER A 268 -12.01 -0.73 34.15
N ASP A 269 -12.04 -2.02 34.46
CA ASP A 269 -12.24 -2.51 35.83
C ASP A 269 -11.02 -2.25 36.72
N LYS A 270 -9.83 -2.19 36.11
CA LYS A 270 -8.53 -2.01 36.78
C LYS A 270 -7.67 -1.07 35.93
N PRO A 271 -7.98 0.23 35.89
CA PRO A 271 -7.23 1.18 35.08
C PRO A 271 -5.76 1.23 35.51
N ILE A 272 -4.84 1.13 34.55
CA ILE A 272 -3.41 1.40 34.81
C ILE A 272 -3.30 2.88 35.21
N PRO A 273 -2.60 3.23 36.30
CA PRO A 273 -2.45 4.62 36.70
C PRO A 273 -1.85 5.47 35.58
N LEU A 274 -2.39 6.68 35.42
CA LEU A 274 -1.79 7.68 34.54
C LEU A 274 -0.50 8.21 35.20
N PRO A 275 0.58 8.44 34.43
CA PRO A 275 1.80 9.06 34.93
C PRO A 275 1.60 10.46 35.50
#